data_AF-A0A2N9NV16-F1
#
_entry.id   AF-A0A2N9NV16-F1
#
_cell.length_a   1.000
_cell.length_b   1.000
_cell.length_c   1.000
_cell.angle_alpha   90.00
_cell.angle_beta   90.00
_cell.angle_gamma   90.00
#
_symmetry.space_group_name_H-M   'P 1'
#
loop_
_entity.id
_entity.type
_entity.pdbx_description
1 polymer ?
#
loop_
_entity_poly.entity_id
_entity_poly.type
_entity_poly.pdbx_seq_one_letter_code
_entity_poly.pdbx_strand_id
1 'polypeptide(L)'
;MKCEELLRHLNEYVDGTVDPAICEEFEKHMAGCNPCQVVVDNIRKTITLYQAGQPYELPLKFRQRLHGALRESWKQKHPPGRPSR
;
A
#
# COMPACT_ATOMS: atom_id res chain seq x y z
N MET A 1 -17.56 -3.80 4.11
CA MET A 1 -17.98 -3.69 2.70
C MET A 1 -18.32 -5.01 1.99
N LYS A 2 -19.18 -4.94 0.95
CA LYS A 2 -19.45 -5.99 -0.05
C LYS A 2 -18.47 -5.92 -1.24
N CYS A 3 -18.39 -6.97 -2.05
CA CYS A 3 -17.51 -7.00 -3.25
C CYS A 3 -17.82 -5.85 -4.22
N GLU A 4 -19.09 -5.54 -4.46
CA GLU A 4 -19.52 -4.45 -5.36
C GLU A 4 -19.04 -3.08 -4.88
N GLU A 5 -19.05 -2.86 -3.56
CA GLU A 5 -18.56 -1.63 -2.95
C GLU A 5 -17.05 -1.52 -3.07
N LEU A 6 -16.33 -2.64 -2.90
CA LEU A 6 -14.90 -2.71 -3.13
C LEU A 6 -14.55 -2.36 -4.56
N LEU A 7 -15.27 -2.94 -5.53
CA LEU A 7 -15.05 -2.66 -6.96
C LEU A 7 -15.29 -1.20 -7.32
N ARG A 8 -16.26 -0.52 -6.70
CA ARG A 8 -16.51 0.92 -6.92
C ARG A 8 -15.34 1.79 -6.47
N HIS A 9 -14.70 1.45 -5.34
CA HIS A 9 -13.60 2.22 -4.78
C HIS A 9 -12.21 1.69 -5.20
N LEU A 10 -12.17 0.72 -6.11
CA LEU A 10 -10.96 -0.02 -6.46
C LEU A 10 -9.86 0.86 -7.04
N ASN A 11 -10.22 1.79 -7.94
CA ASN A 11 -9.27 2.73 -8.54
C ASN A 11 -8.65 3.63 -7.47
N GLU A 12 -9.47 4.25 -6.62
CA GLU A 12 -9.01 5.10 -5.51
C GLU A 12 -8.09 4.34 -4.55
N TYR A 13 -8.40 3.07 -4.28
CA TYR A 13 -7.59 2.20 -3.43
C TYR A 13 -6.23 1.87 -4.06
N VAL A 14 -6.18 1.49 -5.34
CA VAL A 14 -4.90 1.16 -6.00
C VAL A 14 -4.04 2.40 -6.27
N ASP A 15 -4.66 3.57 -6.46
CA ASP A 15 -3.98 4.86 -6.61
C ASP A 15 -3.56 5.48 -5.26
N GLY A 16 -4.02 4.92 -4.14
CA GLY A 16 -3.68 5.38 -2.79
C GLY A 16 -4.36 6.70 -2.39
N THR A 17 -5.44 7.09 -3.09
CA THR A 17 -6.21 8.32 -2.84
C THR A 17 -7.47 8.08 -2.02
N VAL A 18 -7.76 6.82 -1.64
CA VAL A 18 -8.93 6.47 -0.85
C VAL A 18 -8.78 6.92 0.60
N ASP A 19 -9.90 7.22 1.26
CA ASP A 19 -9.94 7.55 2.68
C ASP A 19 -9.31 6.42 3.52
N PRO A 20 -8.41 6.73 4.49
CA PRO A 20 -7.80 5.73 5.36
C PRO A 20 -8.79 4.80 6.08
N ALA A 21 -9.98 5.27 6.42
CA ALA A 21 -11.00 4.43 7.05
C ALA A 21 -11.53 3.35 6.08
N ILE A 22 -11.58 3.66 4.80
CA ILE A 22 -12.01 2.72 3.74
C ILE A 22 -10.89 1.73 3.43
N CYS A 23 -9.61 2.12 3.53
CA CYS A 23 -8.48 1.18 3.41
C CYS A 23 -8.59 0.00 4.40
N GLU A 24 -8.95 0.28 5.66
CA GLU A 24 -9.09 -0.78 6.67
C GLU A 24 -10.24 -1.74 6.33
N GLU A 25 -11.34 -1.23 5.79
CA GLU A 25 -12.44 -2.07 5.32
C GLU A 25 -12.05 -2.94 4.12
N PHE A 26 -11.26 -2.40 3.18
CA PHE A 26 -10.70 -3.14 2.06
C PHE A 26 -9.84 -4.31 2.53
N GLU A 27 -8.91 -4.06 3.46
CA GLU A 27 -8.01 -5.08 4.00
C GLU A 27 -8.79 -6.19 4.72
N LYS A 28 -9.79 -5.82 5.54
CA LYS A 28 -10.67 -6.78 6.22
C LYS A 28 -11.46 -7.62 5.22
N HIS A 29 -12.03 -7.02 4.18
CA HIS A 29 -12.78 -7.75 3.16
C HIS A 29 -11.87 -8.71 2.38
N MET A 30 -10.72 -8.22 1.91
CA MET A 30 -9.78 -9.05 1.16
C MET A 30 -9.27 -10.22 2.00
N ALA A 31 -9.07 -10.07 3.32
CA ALA A 31 -8.66 -11.18 4.19
C ALA A 31 -9.61 -12.39 4.14
N GLY A 32 -10.89 -12.17 3.86
CA GLY A 32 -11.92 -13.21 3.77
C GLY A 32 -12.43 -13.50 2.34
N CYS A 33 -11.95 -12.82 1.31
CA CYS A 33 -12.52 -12.86 -0.04
C CYS A 33 -11.44 -13.06 -1.11
N ASN A 34 -11.19 -14.32 -1.45
CA ASN A 34 -10.25 -14.70 -2.52
C ASN A 34 -10.55 -14.03 -3.88
N PRO A 35 -11.81 -13.93 -4.35
CA PRO A 35 -12.10 -13.25 -5.61
C PRO A 35 -11.62 -11.80 -5.64
N CYS A 36 -11.83 -11.03 -4.56
CA CYS A 36 -11.40 -9.65 -4.49
C CYS A 36 -9.88 -9.52 -4.38
N GLN A 37 -9.20 -10.43 -3.68
CA GLN A 37 -7.73 -10.49 -3.67
C GLN A 37 -7.18 -10.64 -5.10
N VAL A 38 -7.70 -11.61 -5.86
CA VAL A 38 -7.28 -11.87 -7.25
C VAL A 38 -7.49 -10.64 -8.14
N VAL A 39 -8.62 -9.95 -8.01
CA VAL A 39 -8.92 -8.73 -8.79
C VAL A 39 -7.91 -7.63 -8.46
N VAL A 40 -7.69 -7.32 -7.19
CA VAL A 40 -6.76 -6.26 -6.75
C VAL A 40 -5.33 -6.59 -7.20
N ASP A 41 -4.90 -7.83 -7.04
CA ASP A 41 -3.57 -8.27 -7.46
C ASP A 41 -3.37 -8.17 -8.98
N ASN A 42 -4.37 -8.55 -9.78
CA ASN A 42 -4.31 -8.44 -11.23
C ASN A 42 -4.21 -6.98 -11.69
N ILE A 43 -4.93 -6.06 -11.04
CA ILE A 43 -4.86 -4.63 -11.37
C ILE A 43 -3.49 -4.06 -11.00
N ARG A 44 -2.96 -4.35 -9.81
CA ARG A 44 -1.60 -3.94 -9.42
C ARG A 44 -0.54 -4.45 -10.40
N LYS A 45 -0.66 -5.71 -10.83
CA LYS A 45 0.22 -6.29 -11.87
C LYS A 45 0.05 -5.58 -13.21
N THR A 46 -1.18 -5.28 -13.61
CA THR A 46 -1.46 -4.53 -14.84
C THR A 46 -0.83 -3.14 -14.80
N ILE A 47 -1.00 -2.40 -13.70
CA ILE A 47 -0.36 -1.11 -13.47
C ILE A 47 1.16 -1.24 -13.58
N THR A 48 1.74 -2.24 -12.92
CA THR A 48 3.20 -2.49 -12.94
C THR A 48 3.70 -2.79 -14.37
N LEU A 49 2.98 -3.63 -15.11
CA LEU A 49 3.31 -3.98 -16.51
C LEU A 49 3.19 -2.76 -17.43
N TYR A 50 2.14 -1.94 -17.28
CA TYR A 50 1.97 -0.70 -18.05
C TYR A 50 3.01 0.36 -17.71
N GLN A 51 3.44 0.43 -16.44
CA GLN A 51 4.56 1.27 -16.02
C GLN A 51 5.92 0.75 -16.53
N ALA A 52 5.97 -0.47 -17.09
CA ALA A 52 7.04 -1.04 -17.90
C ALA A 52 8.46 -0.75 -17.40
N GLY A 53 8.66 -0.76 -16.07
CA GLY A 53 9.97 -0.56 -15.46
C GLY A 53 10.60 0.81 -15.70
N GLN A 54 9.85 1.83 -16.13
CA GLN A 54 10.34 3.21 -16.12
C GLN A 54 10.39 3.68 -14.67
N PRO A 55 11.59 3.87 -14.07
CA PRO A 55 11.68 4.36 -12.71
C PRO A 55 11.08 5.77 -12.69
N TYR A 56 9.95 5.93 -12.02
CA TYR A 56 9.47 7.27 -11.72
C TYR A 56 10.43 7.86 -10.69
N GLU A 57 11.18 8.88 -11.08
CA GLU A 57 12.05 9.57 -10.13
C GLU A 57 11.21 10.18 -9.01
N LEU A 58 11.33 9.62 -7.81
CA LEU A 58 10.70 10.17 -6.63
C LEU A 58 11.27 11.59 -6.41
N PRO A 59 10.41 12.62 -6.33
CA PRO A 59 10.87 13.97 -6.05
C PRO A 59 11.77 13.97 -4.80
N LEU A 60 12.91 14.65 -4.88
CA LEU A 60 13.94 14.62 -3.83
C LEU A 60 13.36 14.87 -2.43
N LYS A 61 12.46 15.85 -2.32
CA LYS A 61 11.77 16.19 -1.06
C LYS A 61 10.94 15.02 -0.52
N PHE A 62 10.27 14.28 -1.40
CA PHE A 62 9.49 13.10 -1.01
C PHE A 62 10.42 11.97 -0.54
N ARG A 63 11.49 11.67 -1.29
CA ARG A 63 12.50 10.68 -0.91
C ARG A 63 13.10 10.97 0.46
N GLN A 64 13.45 12.23 0.73
CA GLN A 64 13.99 12.65 2.03
C GLN A 64 13.00 12.44 3.17
N ARG A 65 11.73 12.84 2.98
CA ARG A 65 10.66 12.64 3.97
C ARG A 65 10.42 11.15 4.25
N LEU A 66 10.32 10.34 3.20
CA LEU A 66 10.12 8.89 3.32
C LEU A 66 11.27 8.22 4.08
N HIS A 67 12.53 8.49 3.70
CA HIS A 67 13.69 7.94 4.41
C HIS A 67 13.76 8.44 5.86
N GLY A 68 13.35 9.68 6.13
CA GLY A 68 13.22 10.21 7.48
C GLY A 68 12.21 9.42 8.31
N ALA A 69 11.00 9.26 7.79
CA ALA A 69 9.93 8.50 8.44
C ALA A 69 10.32 7.04 8.69
N LEU A 70 10.90 6.36 7.69
CA LEU A 70 11.37 4.98 7.83
C LEU A 70 12.44 4.83 8.91
N ARG A 71 13.42 5.75 8.97
CA ARG A 71 14.44 5.74 10.03
C ARG A 71 13.83 5.96 11.42
N GLU A 72 12.85 6.85 11.52
CA GLU A 72 12.19 7.14 12.78
C GLU A 72 11.37 5.93 13.27
N SER A 73 10.56 5.34 12.38
CA SER A 73 9.84 4.09 12.68
C SER A 73 10.78 2.94 13.02
N TRP A 74 11.95 2.86 12.38
CA TRP A 74 12.96 1.85 12.70
C TRP A 74 13.51 2.03 14.12
N LYS A 75 13.87 3.24 14.52
CA LYS A 75 14.35 3.53 15.89
C LYS A 75 13.30 3.18 16.95
N GLN A 76 12.03 3.46 16.67
CA GLN A 76 10.93 3.13 17.57
C GLN A 76 10.75 1.62 17.74
N LYS A 77 10.89 0.85 16.65
CA LYS A 77 10.79 -0.62 16.69
C LYS A 77 12.06 -1.31 17.22
N HIS A 78 13.22 -0.69 16.99
CA HIS A 78 14.54 -1.17 17.36
C HIS A 78 15.29 -0.11 18.18
N PRO A 79 14.88 0.12 19.45
CA PRO A 79 15.59 1.04 20.32
C PRO A 79 17.03 0.55 20.53
N PRO A 80 18.02 1.46 20.57
CA PRO A 80 19.40 1.08 20.83
C PRO A 80 19.47 0.41 22.22
N GLY A 81 19.87 -0.86 22.24
CA GLY A 81 20.01 -1.67 23.46
C GLY A 81 19.10 -2.90 23.56
N ARG A 82 18.21 -3.19 22.59
CA ARG A 82 17.48 -4.47 22.57
C ARG A 82 18.35 -5.55 21.91
N PRO A 83 18.81 -6.59 22.63
CA PRO A 83 19.59 -7.65 22.01
C PRO A 83 18.73 -8.41 21.01
N SER A 84 19.28 -8.58 19.80
CA SER A 84 18.73 -9.43 18.75
C SER A 84 18.59 -10.85 19.30
N ARG A 85 17.37 -11.37 19.34
CA ARG A 85 17.12 -12.79 19.64
C ARG A 85 17.22 -13.61 18.37
#